data_AF-A0A8C6TXX9-F1
#
_entry.id   AF-A0A8C6TXX9-F1
#
_cell.length_a   1.000
_cell.length_b   1.000
_cell.length_c   1.000
_cell.angle_alpha   90.00
_cell.angle_beta   90.00
_cell.angle_gamma   90.00
#
_symmetry.space_group_name_H-M   'P 1'
#
loop_
_entity.id
_entity.type
_entity.pdbx_description
1 polymer ?
#
loop_
_entity_poly.entity_id
_entity_poly.type
_entity_poly.pdbx_seq_one_letter_code
_entity_poly.pdbx_strand_id
1 'polypeptide(L)'
;HTLHHHKYEISLEGMVVHRAECRPVVNDNYMKLKKQQTKESTKPQRLSQQLERAVTSVFKPVANHTFNLEYEKKKKSEGKMVRGDRQMVLDLLFSAFERHQYYNIKDLTYLKEIMREIGTYNSKGAHKSTWELKSEYRHYQSADEETETT
;
A
#
# COMPACT_ATOMS: atom_id res chain seq x y z
N HIS A 1 -10.43 -28.86 -38.06
CA HIS A 1 -9.90 -29.20 -36.73
C HIS A 1 -11.09 -29.30 -35.80
N THR A 2 -11.61 -30.51 -35.60
CA THR A 2 -12.92 -30.72 -34.94
C THR A 2 -12.72 -30.78 -33.44
N LEU A 3 -13.14 -29.73 -32.75
CA LEU A 3 -13.09 -29.58 -31.29
C LEU A 3 -13.95 -30.69 -30.65
N HIS A 4 -13.30 -31.59 -29.91
CA HIS A 4 -13.99 -32.53 -29.03
C HIS A 4 -14.60 -31.76 -27.87
N HIS A 5 -15.88 -31.44 -27.98
CA HIS A 5 -16.68 -31.02 -26.84
C HIS A 5 -16.77 -32.19 -25.86
N HIS A 6 -16.07 -32.11 -24.72
CA HIS A 6 -16.36 -32.99 -23.60
C HIS A 6 -17.78 -32.71 -23.12
N LYS A 7 -18.68 -33.61 -23.51
CA LYS A 7 -20.08 -33.63 -23.10
C LYS A 7 -20.13 -33.97 -21.60
N TYR A 8 -20.53 -33.01 -20.77
CA TYR A 8 -20.90 -33.30 -19.38
C TYR A 8 -22.26 -33.99 -19.41
N GLU A 9 -22.22 -35.32 -19.52
CA GLU A 9 -23.41 -36.16 -19.55
C GLU A 9 -23.69 -36.68 -18.14
N ILE A 10 -24.86 -36.32 -17.61
CA ILE A 10 -25.34 -36.83 -16.32
C ILE A 10 -26.02 -38.17 -16.60
N SER A 11 -25.51 -39.25 -16.03
CA SER A 11 -26.07 -40.60 -16.13
C SER A 11 -26.57 -41.09 -14.77
N LEU A 12 -27.57 -41.98 -14.80
CA LEU A 12 -28.09 -42.68 -13.62
C LEU A 12 -27.66 -44.16 -13.70
N GLU A 13 -26.76 -44.57 -12.80
CA GLU A 13 -26.20 -45.93 -12.76
C GLU A 13 -27.18 -46.97 -12.18
N GLY A 14 -28.11 -46.54 -11.33
CA GLY A 14 -29.11 -47.42 -10.72
C GLY A 14 -29.50 -47.01 -9.29
N MET A 15 -30.15 -47.93 -8.58
CA MET A 15 -30.64 -47.73 -7.22
C MET A 15 -29.89 -48.63 -6.23
N VAL A 16 -29.48 -48.09 -5.08
CA VAL A 16 -28.81 -48.87 -4.02
C VAL A 16 -29.85 -49.69 -3.28
N VAL A 17 -29.85 -51.01 -3.50
CA VAL A 17 -30.81 -51.94 -2.88
C VAL A 17 -30.30 -52.51 -1.55
N HIS A 18 -28.98 -52.66 -1.40
CA HIS A 18 -28.37 -53.20 -0.20
C HIS A 18 -27.01 -52.58 0.08
N ARG A 19 -26.64 -52.49 1.36
CA ARG A 19 -25.34 -52.01 1.80
C ARG A 19 -24.67 -53.07 2.66
N ALA A 20 -23.44 -53.41 2.32
CA ALA A 20 -22.60 -54.34 3.06
C ALA A 20 -21.34 -53.64 3.60
N GLU A 21 -20.83 -54.15 4.72
CA GLU A 21 -19.56 -53.72 5.30
C GLU A 21 -18.51 -54.84 5.15
N CYS A 22 -17.38 -54.53 4.51
CA CYS A 22 -16.25 -55.44 4.47
C CYS A 22 -15.49 -55.36 5.80
N ARG A 23 -15.53 -56.44 6.59
CA ARG A 23 -14.77 -56.55 7.84
C ARG A 23 -13.52 -57.39 7.63
N PRO A 24 -12.33 -56.93 8.07
CA PRO A 24 -11.13 -57.73 7.99
C PRO A 24 -11.18 -58.89 8.98
N VAL A 25 -10.53 -59.99 8.64
CA VAL A 25 -10.29 -61.07 9.59
C VAL A 25 -9.21 -60.64 10.58
N VAL A 26 -9.51 -60.71 11.87
CA VAL A 26 -8.57 -60.33 12.93
C VAL A 26 -7.48 -61.41 13.02
N ASN A 27 -6.29 -61.07 12.54
CA ASN A 27 -5.09 -61.91 12.63
C ASN A 27 -3.89 -61.07 13.08
N ASP A 28 -2.79 -61.73 13.42
CA ASP A 28 -1.58 -61.05 13.91
C ASP A 28 -1.02 -60.04 12.89
N ASN A 29 -1.15 -60.33 11.59
CA ASN A 29 -0.70 -59.42 10.54
C ASN A 29 -1.52 -58.13 10.50
N TYR A 30 -2.85 -58.25 10.63
CA TYR A 30 -3.78 -57.13 10.70
C TYR A 30 -3.50 -56.26 11.94
N MET A 31 -3.23 -56.88 13.09
CA MET A 31 -2.87 -56.16 14.31
C MET A 31 -1.53 -55.42 14.16
N LYS A 32 -0.53 -56.01 13.51
CA LYS A 32 0.74 -55.35 13.18
C LYS A 32 0.53 -54.14 12.27
N LEU A 33 -0.28 -54.28 11.22
CA LEU A 33 -0.62 -53.20 10.29
C LEU A 33 -1.35 -52.06 11.01
N LYS A 34 -2.34 -52.38 11.84
CA LYS A 34 -3.06 -51.38 12.65
C LYS A 34 -2.14 -50.64 13.61
N LYS A 35 -1.22 -51.34 14.27
CA LYS A 35 -0.22 -50.73 15.15
C LYS A 35 0.70 -49.75 14.40
N GLN A 36 1.13 -50.08 13.19
CA GLN A 36 1.92 -49.19 12.34
C GLN A 36 1.11 -47.95 11.94
N GLN A 37 -0.13 -48.13 11.47
CA GLN A 37 -1.02 -47.05 11.10
C GLN A 37 -1.24 -46.07 12.26
N THR A 38 -1.54 -46.58 13.47
CA THR A 38 -1.70 -45.74 14.67
C THR A 38 -0.42 -45.01 15.02
N LYS A 39 0.75 -45.66 14.91
CA LYS A 39 2.04 -45.02 15.20
C LYS A 39 2.32 -43.87 14.24
N GLU A 40 1.94 -43.98 12.97
CA GLU A 40 2.11 -42.92 11.98
C GLU A 40 1.10 -41.78 12.17
N SER A 41 -0.16 -42.10 12.40
CA SER A 41 -1.22 -41.09 12.59
C SER A 41 -1.09 -40.32 13.90
N THR A 42 -0.52 -40.93 14.93
CA THR A 42 -0.34 -40.29 16.24
C THR A 42 0.90 -39.38 16.28
N LYS A 43 1.74 -39.37 15.23
CA LYS A 43 2.86 -38.42 15.17
C LYS A 43 2.30 -37.01 14.98
N PRO A 44 2.53 -36.09 15.95
CA PRO A 44 2.07 -34.72 15.79
C PRO A 44 2.84 -34.04 14.65
N GLN A 45 2.16 -33.24 13.84
CA GLN A 45 2.77 -32.50 12.73
C GLN A 45 3.79 -31.45 13.22
N ARG A 46 3.66 -30.99 14.47
CA ARG A 46 4.54 -30.00 15.09
C ARG A 46 4.91 -30.45 16.49
N LEU A 47 6.18 -30.29 16.85
CA LEU A 47 6.70 -30.55 18.18
C LEU A 47 7.18 -29.23 18.77
N SER A 48 6.80 -28.94 20.02
CA SER A 48 7.43 -27.88 20.79
C SER A 48 8.86 -28.29 21.08
N GLN A 49 9.81 -27.40 20.80
CA GLN A 49 11.20 -27.59 21.18
C GLN A 49 11.45 -26.78 22.44
N GLN A 50 11.94 -27.45 23.49
CA GLN A 50 12.42 -26.75 24.67
C GLN A 50 13.72 -26.03 24.31
N LEU A 51 13.78 -24.74 24.63
CA LEU A 51 15.00 -23.97 24.52
C LEU A 51 15.88 -24.32 25.72
N GLU A 52 17.13 -24.72 25.47
CA GLU A 52 18.09 -25.04 26.55
C GLU A 52 18.36 -23.86 27.48
N ARG A 53 18.20 -22.64 26.97
CA ARG A 53 18.37 -21.40 27.73
C ARG A 53 17.25 -20.41 27.43
N ALA A 54 16.88 -19.63 28.44
CA ALA A 54 15.94 -18.53 28.25
C ALA A 54 16.52 -17.49 27.27
N VAL A 55 15.71 -17.08 26.28
CA VAL A 55 16.08 -16.02 25.33
C VAL A 55 15.94 -14.68 26.05
N THR A 56 17.04 -14.20 26.61
CA THR A 56 17.10 -12.91 27.34
C THR A 56 17.35 -11.71 26.43
N SER A 57 17.52 -11.91 25.11
CA SER A 57 18.03 -10.89 24.21
C SER A 57 17.01 -9.86 23.69
N VAL A 58 15.71 -10.02 23.91
CA VAL A 58 14.72 -9.26 23.10
C VAL A 58 13.75 -8.37 23.88
N PHE A 59 13.55 -8.55 25.19
CA PHE A 59 12.56 -7.70 25.90
C PHE A 59 13.21 -6.79 26.94
N LYS A 60 13.85 -5.73 26.47
CA LYS A 60 14.02 -4.53 27.29
C LYS A 60 12.77 -3.67 27.09
N PRO A 61 11.95 -3.44 28.12
CA PRO A 61 10.79 -2.57 27.97
C PRO A 61 11.27 -1.19 27.53
N VAL A 62 10.85 -0.79 26.33
CA VAL A 62 11.16 0.54 25.80
C VAL A 62 10.13 1.48 26.40
N ALA A 63 10.58 2.54 27.08
CA ALA A 63 9.71 3.52 27.74
C ALA A 63 8.73 4.19 26.75
N ASN A 64 9.12 4.30 25.48
CA ASN A 64 8.24 4.80 24.44
C ASN A 64 8.45 4.05 23.12
N HIS A 65 7.39 3.45 22.59
CA HIS A 65 7.46 2.67 21.36
C HIS A 65 7.70 3.60 20.15
N THR A 66 8.38 3.10 19.11
CA THR A 66 8.68 3.87 17.89
C THR A 66 7.42 4.47 17.25
N PHE A 67 6.32 3.71 17.28
CA PHE A 67 5.00 4.17 16.83
C PHE A 67 4.52 5.46 17.53
N ASN A 68 4.74 5.57 18.85
CA ASN A 68 4.33 6.75 19.60
C ASN A 68 5.19 7.97 19.23
N LEU A 69 6.50 7.78 19.04
CA LEU A 69 7.41 8.83 18.60
C LEU A 69 7.01 9.37 17.21
N GLU A 70 6.65 8.48 16.28
CA GLU A 70 6.15 8.85 14.95
C GLU A 70 4.81 9.58 15.04
N TYR A 71 3.89 9.12 15.87
CA TYR A 71 2.59 9.76 16.07
C TYR A 71 2.73 11.19 16.64
N GLU A 72 3.57 11.39 17.64
CA GLU A 72 3.84 12.72 18.20
C GLU A 72 4.50 13.66 17.18
N LYS A 73 5.46 13.16 16.41
CA LYS A 73 6.09 13.93 15.32
C LYS A 73 5.06 14.34 14.28
N LYS A 74 4.24 13.39 13.83
CA LYS A 74 3.19 13.62 12.84
C LYS A 74 2.17 14.65 13.33
N LYS A 75 1.73 14.55 14.59
CA LYS A 75 0.80 15.52 15.18
C LYS A 75 1.39 16.94 15.25
N LYS A 76 2.71 17.07 15.43
CA LYS A 76 3.41 18.37 15.45
C LYS A 76 3.63 18.93 14.03
N SER A 77 3.98 18.09 13.06
CA SER A 77 4.29 18.52 11.68
C SER A 77 3.05 18.69 10.80
N GLU A 78 2.06 17.80 10.93
CA GLU A 78 0.77 17.89 10.24
C GLU A 78 -0.22 18.77 11.02
N GLY A 79 0.28 19.78 11.73
CA GLY A 79 -0.58 20.82 12.28
C GLY A 79 -1.53 21.33 11.20
N LYS A 80 -2.77 21.66 11.57
CA LYS A 80 -3.78 22.19 10.65
C LYS A 80 -3.17 23.37 9.90
N MET A 81 -2.83 23.17 8.62
CA MET A 81 -2.40 24.25 7.76
C MET A 81 -3.58 25.22 7.65
N VAL A 82 -3.52 26.32 8.39
CA VAL A 82 -4.45 27.42 8.22
C VAL A 82 -4.21 27.97 6.82
N ARG A 83 -5.27 28.13 6.02
CA ARG A 83 -5.15 28.79 4.72
C ARG A 83 -4.61 30.20 4.99
N GLY A 84 -3.38 30.46 4.55
CA GLY A 84 -2.83 31.81 4.56
C GLY A 84 -3.67 32.75 3.71
N ASP A 85 -3.53 34.05 3.96
CA ASP A 85 -4.18 35.06 3.13
C ASP A 85 -3.76 34.92 1.66
N ARG A 86 -4.68 35.20 0.73
CA ARG A 86 -4.51 34.94 -0.71
C ARG A 86 -3.26 35.62 -1.25
N GLN A 87 -2.96 36.83 -0.79
CA GLN A 87 -1.79 37.60 -1.23
C GLN A 87 -0.47 36.95 -0.78
N MET A 88 -0.38 36.55 0.50
CA MET A 88 0.80 35.87 1.04
C MET A 88 1.08 34.54 0.33
N VAL A 89 0.02 33.81 -0.04
CA VAL A 89 0.13 32.55 -0.77
C VAL A 89 0.66 32.77 -2.19
N LEU A 90 0.26 33.86 -2.86
CA LEU A 90 0.77 34.24 -4.17
C LEU A 90 2.27 34.55 -4.14
N ASP A 91 2.72 35.36 -3.18
CA ASP A 91 4.13 35.73 -3.06
C ASP A 91 5.01 34.49 -2.81
N LEU A 92 4.53 33.56 -1.97
CA LEU A 92 5.22 32.30 -1.71
C LEU A 92 5.26 31.42 -2.97
N LEU A 93 4.16 31.33 -3.72
CA LEU A 93 4.11 30.61 -4.99
C LEU A 93 5.12 31.18 -5.99
N PHE A 94 5.19 32.50 -6.16
CA PHE A 94 6.15 33.12 -7.06
C PHE A 94 7.60 32.82 -6.65
N SER A 95 7.93 32.90 -5.36
CA SER A 95 9.26 32.52 -4.86
C SER A 95 9.60 31.03 -5.07
N ALA A 96 8.60 30.16 -4.99
CA ALA A 96 8.77 28.73 -5.22
C ALA A 96 9.03 28.43 -6.70
N PHE A 97 8.30 29.09 -7.60
CA PHE A 97 8.45 28.94 -9.06
C PHE A 97 9.72 29.58 -9.61
N GLU A 98 10.32 30.52 -8.90
CA GLU A 98 11.65 31.05 -9.20
C GLU A 98 12.75 29.96 -9.07
N ARG A 99 12.60 29.05 -8.10
CA ARG A 99 13.55 27.94 -7.88
C ARG A 99 13.27 26.74 -8.78
N HIS A 100 12.00 26.46 -9.05
CA HIS A 100 11.57 25.34 -9.89
C HIS A 100 10.48 25.77 -10.85
N GLN A 101 10.79 25.69 -12.14
CA GLN A 101 9.89 26.12 -13.21
C GLN A 101 8.59 25.29 -13.31
N TYR A 102 8.60 24.06 -12.75
CA TYR A 102 7.48 23.12 -12.79
C TYR A 102 7.28 22.46 -11.42
N TYR A 103 6.02 22.37 -10.98
CA TYR A 103 5.64 21.68 -9.74
C TYR A 103 4.57 20.62 -9.99
N ASN A 104 4.64 19.51 -9.26
CA ASN A 104 3.67 18.41 -9.38
C ASN A 104 2.33 18.79 -8.74
N ILE A 105 1.23 18.35 -9.35
CA ILE A 105 -0.11 18.53 -8.81
C ILE A 105 -0.31 17.94 -7.41
N LYS A 106 0.48 16.94 -7.01
CA LYS A 106 0.45 16.37 -5.65
C LYS A 106 0.83 17.37 -4.57
N ASP A 107 1.78 18.25 -4.86
CA ASP A 107 2.29 19.24 -3.91
C ASP A 107 1.43 20.52 -3.92
N LEU A 108 0.66 20.73 -5.00
CA LEU A 108 -0.20 21.90 -5.21
C LEU A 108 -1.70 21.61 -5.03
N THR A 109 -2.06 20.50 -4.37
CA THR A 109 -3.46 20.03 -4.29
C THR A 109 -4.43 21.06 -3.68
N TYR A 110 -3.99 21.77 -2.65
CA TYR A 110 -4.78 22.83 -1.97
C TYR A 110 -4.69 24.20 -2.66
N LEU A 111 -3.79 24.37 -3.62
CA LEU A 111 -3.51 25.63 -4.33
C LEU A 111 -4.08 25.65 -5.75
N LYS A 112 -4.86 24.63 -6.14
CA LYS A 112 -5.45 24.48 -7.48
C LYS A 112 -6.31 25.66 -7.91
N GLU A 113 -7.01 26.31 -6.98
CA GLU A 113 -7.88 27.45 -7.27
C GLU A 113 -7.07 28.65 -7.76
N ILE A 114 -6.03 29.01 -7.01
CA ILE A 114 -5.09 30.08 -7.38
C ILE A 114 -4.31 29.68 -8.64
N MET A 115 -3.85 28.43 -8.73
CA MET A 115 -3.13 27.93 -9.91
C MET A 115 -3.95 27.96 -11.20
N ARG A 116 -5.28 27.80 -11.13
CA ARG A 116 -6.16 27.94 -12.29
C ARG A 116 -6.22 29.38 -12.81
N GLU A 117 -6.00 30.37 -11.95
CA GLU A 117 -6.02 31.78 -12.31
C GLU A 117 -4.69 32.19 -12.99
N ILE A 118 -3.56 31.86 -12.36
CA ILE A 118 -2.22 32.35 -12.76
C ILE A 118 -1.34 31.34 -13.53
N GLY A 119 -1.70 30.05 -13.52
CA GLY A 119 -0.87 28.96 -14.06
C GLY A 119 -1.48 28.25 -15.27
N THR A 120 -0.66 27.46 -15.95
CA THR A 120 -1.04 26.52 -17.00
C THR A 120 -0.81 25.08 -16.54
N TYR A 121 -1.78 24.21 -16.83
CA TYR A 121 -1.68 22.79 -16.51
C TYR A 121 -1.08 22.02 -17.69
N ASN A 122 0.08 21.40 -17.48
CA ASN A 122 0.69 20.56 -18.50
C ASN A 122 0.13 19.13 -18.43
N SER A 123 -0.71 18.78 -19.41
CA SER A 123 -1.39 17.49 -19.48
C SER A 123 -0.65 16.44 -20.33
N LYS A 124 0.43 16.80 -21.04
CA LYS A 124 1.09 15.91 -22.03
C LYS A 124 2.63 16.03 -22.01
N GLY A 125 3.33 14.90 -22.14
CA GLY A 125 4.79 14.83 -22.25
C GLY A 125 5.51 14.33 -20.98
N ALA A 126 6.84 14.49 -20.92
CA ALA A 126 7.68 14.06 -19.80
C ALA A 126 7.35 14.78 -18.47
N HIS A 127 6.74 15.97 -18.54
CA HIS A 127 6.24 16.76 -17.42
C HIS A 127 4.72 16.61 -17.27
N LYS A 128 4.22 15.38 -17.31
CA LYS A 128 2.78 15.10 -17.17
C LYS A 128 2.33 15.42 -15.73
N SER A 129 1.23 16.15 -15.61
CA SER A 129 0.62 16.52 -14.32
C SER A 129 1.40 17.54 -13.50
N THR A 130 2.20 18.38 -14.15
CA THR A 130 2.82 19.56 -13.54
C THR A 130 2.11 20.85 -13.91
N TRP A 131 2.19 21.83 -13.01
CA TRP A 131 1.80 23.21 -13.25
C TRP A 131 3.04 24.06 -13.53
N GLU A 132 2.88 25.02 -14.42
CA GLU A 132 3.83 26.12 -14.62
C GLU A 132 3.08 27.45 -14.54
N LEU A 133 3.77 28.54 -14.22
CA LEU A 133 3.18 29.87 -14.29
C LEU A 133 3.00 30.29 -15.75
N LYS A 134 1.90 31.00 -16.06
CA LYS A 134 1.70 31.63 -17.37
C LYS A 134 2.87 32.58 -17.67
N SER A 135 3.21 32.74 -18.96
CA SER A 135 4.29 33.63 -19.41
C SER A 135 4.13 35.07 -18.93
N GLU A 136 2.88 35.52 -18.74
CA GLU A 136 2.52 36.84 -18.19
C GLU A 136 2.97 37.05 -16.74
N TYR A 137 3.15 35.97 -15.98
CA TYR A 137 3.55 36.00 -14.56
C TYR A 137 4.97 35.47 -14.33
N ARG A 138 5.69 35.09 -15.39
CA ARG A 138 7.10 34.64 -15.33
C ARG A 138 8.09 35.80 -15.18
N HIS A 139 7.63 37.04 -15.33
CA HIS A 139 8.46 38.22 -15.30
C HIS A 139 7.87 39.27 -14.35
N TYR A 140 8.34 39.26 -13.11
CA TYR A 140 8.35 40.46 -12.26
C TYR A 140 9.80 40.95 -12.14
N GLN A 141 10.30 41.51 -13.24
CA GLN A 141 11.01 42.77 -13.14
C GLN A 141 10.17 43.77 -13.93
N SER A 142 9.14 44.30 -13.29
CA SER A 142 8.73 45.66 -13.60
C SER A 142 9.96 46.51 -13.32
N ALA A 143 10.43 47.21 -14.35
CA ALA A 143 11.47 48.22 -14.21
C ALA A 143 10.97 49.30 -13.24
N ASP A 144 11.29 49.13 -11.96
CA ASP A 144 11.33 50.21 -10.97
C ASP A 144 12.80 50.61 -10.82
N GLU A 145 13.37 51.20 -11.87
CA GLU A 145 14.58 52.05 -11.83
C GLU A 145 14.71 52.71 -13.22
N GLU A 146 14.10 53.89 -13.38
CA GLU A 146 14.48 55.02 -14.25
C GLU A 146 13.24 55.90 -14.56
N THR A 147 12.77 56.64 -13.55
CA THR A 147 12.16 57.96 -13.78
C THR A 147 12.68 58.93 -12.74
N GLU A 148 13.91 59.41 -12.91
CA GLU A 148 14.32 60.73 -12.44
C GLU A 148 15.12 61.42 -13.56
N THR A 149 14.38 62.12 -14.42
CA THR A 149 14.87 63.28 -15.16
C THR A 149 14.23 64.51 -14.54
N THR A 150 15.01 65.30 -13.80
CA THR A 150 15.12 66.78 -13.90
C THR A 150 16.28 67.23 -13.02
#